data_AF-A0A1Z5HD07-F1
#
_entry.id   AF-A0A1Z5HD07-F1
#
_cell.length_a   1.000
_cell.length_b   1.000
_cell.length_c   1.000
_cell.angle_alpha   90.00
_cell.angle_beta   90.00
_cell.angle_gamma   90.00
#
_symmetry.space_group_name_H-M   'P 1'
#
loop_
_entity.id
_entity.type
_entity.pdbx_description
1 polymer ?
#
loop_
_entity_poly.entity_id
_entity_poly.type
_entity_poly.pdbx_seq_one_letter_code
_entity_poly.pdbx_strand_id
1 'polypeptide(L)'
;MAKRLNPNLAKIHRNYTVEEVANLFSVHKNTVRLWVKGGLATNDNKRPILILGSELKSYLQEKRKSNKRKCQPFEIYCVRCRVPKIPAEKMVDYEPINERLGRLIGICPTCDGIINKYFNIAKLDSVQGKLDITLPKALKHINESVKPLLNSDFK
;
A
#
# COMPACT_ATOMS: atom_id res chain seq x y z
N MET A 1 -8.71 9.55 -0.13
CA MET A 1 -8.55 8.11 0.18
C MET A 1 -9.51 7.77 1.30
N ALA A 2 -10.31 6.71 1.20
CA ALA A 2 -11.25 6.37 2.28
C ALA A 2 -10.48 5.99 3.57
N LYS A 3 -10.95 6.45 4.74
CA LYS A 3 -10.33 6.14 6.04
C LYS A 3 -10.22 4.63 6.23
N ARG A 4 -9.02 4.14 6.53
CA ARG A 4 -8.76 2.70 6.72
C ARG A 4 -9.16 2.28 8.14
N LEU A 5 -10.40 1.81 8.30
CA LEU A 5 -10.98 1.38 9.57
C LEU A 5 -10.30 0.12 10.09
N ASN A 6 -9.89 0.06 11.37
CA ASN A 6 -9.20 -1.09 11.98
C ASN A 6 -10.19 -2.15 12.52
N PRO A 7 -10.37 -3.31 11.87
CA PRO A 7 -11.34 -4.32 12.27
C PRO A 7 -11.12 -4.88 13.68
N ASN A 8 -9.91 -4.77 14.22
CA ASN A 8 -9.57 -5.30 15.55
C ASN A 8 -10.11 -4.44 16.71
N LEU A 9 -10.65 -3.25 16.42
CA LEU A 9 -11.33 -2.44 17.44
C LEU A 9 -12.66 -3.07 17.86
N ALA A 10 -13.32 -3.81 16.97
CA ALA A 10 -14.55 -4.54 17.29
C ALA A 10 -14.23 -5.80 18.11
N LYS A 11 -14.85 -5.93 19.29
CA LYS A 11 -14.74 -7.12 20.14
C LYS A 11 -15.74 -8.16 19.66
N ILE A 12 -15.25 -9.37 19.37
CA ILE A 12 -15.98 -10.42 18.63
C ILE A 12 -17.26 -10.86 19.37
N HIS A 13 -17.21 -10.97 20.70
CA HIS A 13 -18.34 -11.42 21.53
C HIS A 13 -19.21 -10.30 22.07
N ARG A 14 -19.00 -9.04 21.65
CA ARG A 14 -19.81 -7.89 22.09
C ARG A 14 -20.81 -7.51 21.02
N ASN A 15 -22.03 -7.24 21.44
CA ASN A 15 -23.04 -6.59 20.60
C ASN A 15 -22.87 -5.07 20.65
N TYR A 16 -23.07 -4.43 19.52
CA TYR A 16 -22.95 -3.00 19.36
C TYR A 16 -24.21 -2.41 18.74
N THR A 17 -24.62 -1.25 19.20
CA THR A 17 -25.57 -0.39 18.50
C THR A 17 -24.88 0.38 17.37
N VAL A 18 -25.66 0.91 16.43
CA VAL A 18 -25.15 1.75 15.33
C VAL A 18 -24.32 2.94 15.84
N GLU A 19 -24.71 3.53 16.97
CA GLU A 19 -24.04 4.69 17.58
C GLU A 19 -22.73 4.30 18.25
N GLU A 20 -22.70 3.18 18.97
CA GLU A 20 -21.45 2.64 19.54
C GLU A 20 -20.44 2.30 18.44
N VAL A 21 -20.86 1.70 17.32
CA VAL A 21 -19.97 1.44 16.17
C VAL A 21 -19.45 2.75 15.58
N ALA A 22 -20.31 3.75 15.44
CA ALA A 22 -19.92 5.06 14.92
C ALA A 22 -18.83 5.70 15.79
N ASN A 23 -18.99 5.65 17.11
CA ASN A 23 -18.02 6.16 18.08
C ASN A 23 -16.72 5.35 18.05
N LEU A 24 -16.81 4.01 18.03
CA LEU A 24 -15.67 3.09 18.04
C LEU A 24 -14.70 3.34 16.87
N PHE A 25 -15.23 3.62 15.69
CA PHE A 25 -14.44 3.85 14.47
C PHE A 25 -14.23 5.32 14.12
N SER A 26 -14.81 6.22 14.92
CA SER A 26 -14.91 7.66 14.67
C SER A 26 -15.39 7.93 13.24
N VAL A 27 -16.57 7.40 12.91
CA VAL A 27 -17.28 7.59 11.65
C VAL A 27 -18.70 8.07 11.93
N HIS A 28 -19.34 8.72 10.96
CA HIS A 28 -20.72 9.17 11.13
C HIS A 28 -21.70 7.99 11.15
N LYS A 29 -22.78 8.09 11.94
CA LYS A 29 -23.85 7.07 12.06
C LYS A 29 -24.46 6.65 10.72
N ASN A 30 -24.57 7.57 9.76
CA ASN A 30 -25.05 7.25 8.41
C ASN A 30 -24.12 6.28 7.67
N THR A 31 -22.80 6.35 7.90
CA THR A 31 -21.85 5.41 7.30
C THR A 31 -22.09 3.99 7.80
N VAL A 32 -22.36 3.83 9.10
CA VAL A 32 -22.70 2.54 9.70
C VAL A 32 -24.05 2.03 9.16
N ARG A 33 -25.06 2.91 9.03
CA ARG A 33 -26.35 2.56 8.40
C ARG A 33 -26.18 2.13 6.94
N LEU A 34 -25.27 2.76 6.19
CA LEU A 34 -24.92 2.34 4.83
C LEU A 34 -24.23 0.98 4.80
N TRP A 35 -23.49 0.59 5.85
CA TRP A 35 -22.94 -0.76 5.95
C TRP A 35 -24.02 -1.80 6.15
N VAL A 36 -25.01 -1.52 7.01
CA VAL A 36 -26.19 -2.39 7.19
C VAL A 36 -26.94 -2.56 5.87
N LYS A 37 -27.20 -1.46 5.15
CA LYS A 37 -27.79 -1.53 3.79
C LYS A 37 -26.91 -2.27 2.77
N GLY A 38 -25.60 -2.24 2.96
CA GLY A 38 -24.61 -2.90 2.10
C GLY A 38 -24.32 -4.35 2.46
N GLY A 39 -25.11 -4.98 3.34
CA GLY A 39 -25.00 -6.40 3.68
C GLY A 39 -24.30 -6.71 5.00
N LEU A 40 -24.09 -5.74 5.89
CA LEU A 40 -23.65 -6.04 7.26
C LEU A 40 -24.80 -6.71 8.04
N ALA A 41 -24.55 -7.93 8.50
CA ALA A 41 -25.52 -8.71 9.26
C ALA A 41 -25.87 -8.04 10.60
N THR A 42 -27.17 -8.00 10.90
CA THR A 42 -27.75 -7.51 12.15
C THR A 42 -28.48 -8.65 12.83
N ASN A 43 -28.47 -8.67 14.16
CA ASN A 43 -29.06 -9.77 14.93
C ASN A 43 -30.58 -9.84 14.77
N ASP A 44 -31.24 -8.68 14.72
CA ASP A 44 -32.68 -8.57 14.54
C ASP A 44 -33.06 -7.33 13.70
N ASN A 45 -34.23 -7.39 13.07
CA ASN A 45 -34.86 -6.24 12.38
C ASN A 45 -35.62 -5.31 13.35
N LYS A 46 -35.55 -5.57 14.66
CA LYS A 46 -36.17 -4.75 15.71
C LYS A 46 -35.25 -3.61 16.10
N ARG A 47 -35.84 -2.53 16.61
CA ARG A 47 -35.09 -1.38 17.13
C ARG A 47 -34.90 -1.54 18.65
N PRO A 48 -33.71 -1.25 19.20
CA PRO A 48 -32.50 -0.77 18.52
C PRO A 48 -31.79 -1.88 17.70
N ILE A 49 -31.19 -1.48 16.57
CA ILE A 49 -30.45 -2.41 15.70
C ILE A 49 -29.17 -2.85 16.44
N LEU A 50 -29.01 -4.16 16.61
CA LEU A 50 -27.83 -4.77 17.22
C LEU A 50 -26.97 -5.43 16.15
N ILE A 51 -25.68 -5.13 16.18
CA ILE A 51 -24.65 -5.67 15.30
C ILE A 51 -23.71 -6.50 16.17
N LEU A 52 -23.54 -7.78 15.82
CA LEU A 52 -22.58 -8.65 16.49
C LEU A 52 -21.16 -8.25 16.09
N GLY A 53 -20.25 -8.16 17.05
CA GLY A 53 -18.87 -7.73 16.80
C GLY A 53 -18.08 -8.66 15.88
N SER A 54 -18.39 -9.95 15.85
CA SER A 54 -17.84 -10.91 14.88
C SER A 54 -18.18 -10.51 13.44
N GLU A 55 -19.45 -10.27 13.17
CA GLU A 55 -19.98 -9.87 11.85
C GLU A 55 -19.39 -8.54 11.40
N LEU A 56 -19.33 -7.56 12.32
CA LEU A 56 -18.72 -6.26 12.05
C LEU A 56 -17.25 -6.39 11.64
N LYS A 57 -16.49 -7.23 12.35
CA LYS A 57 -15.09 -7.50 12.03
C LYS A 57 -14.95 -8.18 10.67
N SER A 58 -15.74 -9.22 10.41
CA SER A 58 -15.74 -9.97 9.14
C SER A 58 -16.07 -9.07 7.96
N TYR A 59 -17.15 -8.29 8.04
CA TYR A 59 -17.56 -7.35 7.00
C TYR A 59 -16.45 -6.32 6.68
N LEU A 60 -15.81 -5.74 7.69
CA LEU A 60 -14.70 -4.81 7.47
C LEU A 60 -13.46 -5.49 6.86
N GLN A 61 -13.20 -6.75 7.21
CA GLN A 61 -12.11 -7.52 6.62
C GLN A 61 -12.40 -7.87 5.16
N GLU A 62 -13.61 -8.29 4.84
CA GLU A 62 -14.05 -8.58 3.46
C GLU A 62 -14.00 -7.34 2.58
N LYS A 63 -14.52 -6.21 3.09
CA LYS A 63 -14.42 -4.92 2.41
C LYS A 63 -12.96 -4.50 2.16
N ARG A 64 -12.04 -4.82 3.08
CA ARG A 64 -10.60 -4.59 2.87
C ARG A 64 -10.02 -5.54 1.83
N LYS A 65 -10.42 -6.82 1.84
CA LYS A 65 -9.98 -7.83 0.87
C LYS A 65 -10.45 -7.50 -0.55
N SER A 66 -11.70 -7.09 -0.73
CA SER A 66 -12.27 -6.74 -2.04
C SER A 66 -11.63 -5.48 -2.65
N ASN A 67 -11.25 -4.52 -1.80
CA ASN A 67 -10.51 -3.33 -2.22
C ASN A 67 -9.01 -3.59 -2.44
N LYS A 68 -8.46 -4.70 -1.92
CA LYS A 68 -7.05 -5.03 -2.09
C LYS A 68 -6.81 -5.42 -3.54
N ARG A 69 -5.97 -4.66 -4.23
CA ARG A 69 -5.43 -5.03 -5.55
C ARG A 69 -4.10 -5.74 -5.32
N LYS A 70 -4.08 -7.08 -5.48
CA LYS A 70 -2.83 -7.85 -5.43
C LYS A 70 -2.02 -7.48 -6.66
N CYS A 71 -0.81 -6.94 -6.45
CA CYS A 71 0.16 -6.72 -7.53
C CYS A 71 1.07 -7.94 -7.56
N GLN A 72 1.19 -8.58 -8.72
CA GLN A 72 2.14 -9.67 -8.90
C GLN A 72 3.60 -9.17 -8.76
N PRO A 73 4.59 -10.04 -8.55
CA PRO A 73 6.00 -9.64 -8.43
C PRO A 73 6.50 -8.78 -9.59
N PHE A 74 6.03 -9.04 -10.81
CA PHE A 74 6.37 -8.34 -12.06
C PHE A 74 5.45 -7.16 -12.39
N GLU A 75 4.44 -6.87 -11.56
CA GLU A 75 3.54 -5.73 -11.74
C GLU A 75 3.87 -4.61 -10.77
N ILE A 76 3.73 -3.36 -11.23
CA ILE A 76 3.87 -2.15 -10.44
C ILE A 76 2.51 -1.45 -10.36
N TYR A 77 2.11 -1.02 -9.16
CA TYR A 77 0.82 -0.36 -8.97
C TYR A 77 0.87 1.09 -9.45
N CYS A 78 0.04 1.42 -10.44
CA CYS A 78 -0.10 2.80 -10.87
C CYS A 78 -1.07 3.55 -9.95
N VAL A 79 -0.61 4.61 -9.28
CA VAL A 79 -1.45 5.42 -8.39
C VAL A 79 -2.48 6.24 -9.17
N ARG A 80 -2.17 6.66 -10.40
CA ARG A 80 -3.08 7.40 -11.29
C ARG A 80 -4.20 6.50 -11.81
N CYS A 81 -3.85 5.36 -12.42
CA CYS A 81 -4.83 4.41 -12.96
C CYS A 81 -5.52 3.55 -11.88
N ARG A 82 -4.96 3.45 -10.67
CA ARG A 82 -5.42 2.61 -9.55
C ARG A 82 -5.49 1.11 -9.86
N VAL A 83 -4.64 0.63 -10.75
CA VAL A 83 -4.58 -0.77 -11.20
C VAL A 83 -3.11 -1.22 -11.24
N PRO A 84 -2.79 -2.47 -10.85
CA PRO A 84 -1.49 -3.07 -11.12
C PRO A 84 -1.23 -3.16 -12.62
N LYS A 85 -0.06 -2.73 -13.06
CA LYS A 85 0.32 -2.76 -14.48
C LYS A 85 1.71 -3.31 -14.67
N ILE A 86 1.91 -3.94 -15.81
CA ILE A 86 3.24 -4.26 -16.30
C ILE A 86 3.83 -2.95 -16.84
N PRO A 87 5.06 -2.57 -16.46
CA PRO A 87 5.74 -1.40 -16.99
C PRO A 87 5.82 -1.42 -18.51
N ALA A 88 5.83 -0.24 -19.14
CA ALA A 88 6.03 -0.10 -20.57
C ALA A 88 7.30 -0.84 -21.01
N GLU A 89 7.20 -1.61 -22.10
CA GLU A 89 8.30 -2.42 -22.65
C GLU A 89 8.91 -3.43 -21.65
N LYS A 90 8.27 -3.67 -20.50
CA LYS A 90 8.84 -4.44 -19.37
C LYS A 90 10.17 -3.88 -18.84
N MET A 91 10.48 -2.63 -19.17
CA MET A 91 11.70 -1.95 -18.74
C MET A 91 11.49 -1.31 -17.38
N VAL A 92 12.43 -1.57 -16.48
CA VAL A 92 12.39 -1.05 -15.11
C VAL A 92 13.80 -0.70 -14.66
N ASP A 93 13.96 0.52 -14.15
CA ASP A 93 15.18 0.96 -13.52
C ASP A 93 15.16 0.56 -12.04
N TYR A 94 16.23 -0.07 -11.58
CA TYR A 94 16.42 -0.39 -10.18
C TYR A 94 17.26 0.69 -9.49
N GLU A 95 16.79 1.20 -8.37
CA GLU A 95 17.51 2.17 -7.55
C GLU A 95 17.70 1.59 -6.13
N PRO A 96 18.93 1.25 -5.71
CA PRO A 96 19.19 0.76 -4.37
C PRO A 96 18.95 1.88 -3.36
N ILE A 97 18.24 1.57 -2.27
CA ILE A 97 18.04 2.49 -1.15
C ILE A 97 18.92 2.07 0.02
N ASN A 98 18.92 0.78 0.33
CA ASN A 98 19.76 0.14 1.34
C ASN A 98 20.34 -1.17 0.76
N GLU A 99 21.28 -1.79 1.47
CA GLU A 99 21.89 -3.09 1.09
C GLU A 99 20.89 -4.22 0.82
N ARG A 100 19.67 -4.13 1.37
CA ARG A 100 18.61 -5.15 1.22
C ARG A 100 17.40 -4.69 0.41
N LEU A 101 17.21 -3.39 0.26
CA LEU A 101 16.00 -2.80 -0.29
C LEU A 101 16.35 -1.82 -1.40
N GLY A 102 15.60 -1.87 -2.49
CA GLY A 102 15.61 -0.82 -3.49
C GLY A 102 14.25 -0.63 -4.10
N ARG A 103 14.20 0.28 -5.06
CA ARG A 103 13.00 0.71 -5.75
C ARG A 103 13.12 0.36 -7.22
N LEU A 104 12.10 -0.31 -7.73
CA LEU A 104 11.85 -0.50 -9.14
C LEU A 104 11.03 0.70 -9.64
N ILE A 105 11.55 1.38 -10.65
CA ILE A 105 10.97 2.56 -11.29
C ILE A 105 10.65 2.18 -12.72
N GLY A 106 9.41 2.37 -13.14
CA GLY A 106 9.01 2.15 -14.52
C GLY A 106 8.01 3.20 -14.98
N ILE A 107 7.59 3.08 -16.23
CA ILE A 107 6.59 3.95 -16.84
C ILE A 107 5.29 3.18 -17.01
N CYS A 108 4.17 3.82 -16.65
CA CYS A 108 2.84 3.26 -16.88
C CYS A 108 2.48 3.31 -18.37
N PRO A 109 2.13 2.19 -19.03
CA PRO A 109 1.88 2.14 -20.46
C PRO A 109 0.61 2.87 -20.95
N THR A 110 -0.22 3.39 -20.04
CA THR A 110 -1.49 4.06 -20.40
C THR A 110 -1.56 5.53 -20.02
N CYS A 111 -0.76 5.96 -19.06
CA CYS A 111 -0.85 7.33 -18.54
C CYS A 111 0.52 8.00 -18.44
N ASP A 112 1.56 7.32 -18.93
CA ASP A 112 2.97 7.71 -18.99
C ASP A 112 3.53 8.24 -17.66
N GLY A 113 2.85 7.89 -16.56
CA GLY A 113 3.22 8.29 -15.22
C GLY A 113 4.29 7.35 -14.71
N ILE A 114 5.22 7.91 -13.94
CA ILE A 114 6.21 7.13 -13.21
C ILE A 114 5.49 6.25 -12.18
N ILE A 115 5.79 4.96 -12.21
CA ILE A 115 5.26 3.96 -11.29
C ILE A 115 6.41 3.32 -10.53
N ASN A 116 6.24 3.19 -9.21
CA ASN A 116 7.30 2.76 -8.31
C ASN A 116 6.87 1.56 -7.46
N LYS A 117 7.79 0.63 -7.24
CA LYS A 117 7.59 -0.51 -6.34
C LYS A 117 8.87 -0.80 -5.56
N TYR A 118 8.74 -0.94 -4.25
CA TYR A 118 9.85 -1.39 -3.42
C TYR A 118 10.06 -2.89 -3.56
N PHE A 119 11.31 -3.28 -3.68
CA PHE A 119 11.72 -4.65 -3.91
C PHE A 119 12.96 -5.00 -3.09
N ASN A 120 13.07 -6.26 -2.68
CA ASN A 120 14.25 -6.76 -1.97
C ASN A 120 15.26 -7.26 -3.00
N ILE A 121 16.54 -6.88 -2.83
CA ILE A 121 17.65 -7.27 -3.71
C ILE A 121 17.71 -8.78 -3.89
N ALA A 122 17.59 -9.55 -2.80
CA ALA A 122 17.69 -11.01 -2.84
C ALA A 122 16.56 -11.70 -3.64
N LYS A 123 15.51 -10.96 -4.01
CA LYS A 123 14.41 -11.48 -4.83
C LYS A 123 14.50 -11.04 -6.28
N LEU A 124 15.47 -10.20 -6.66
CA LEU A 124 15.58 -9.65 -8.02
C LEU A 124 15.73 -10.75 -9.07
N ASP A 125 16.50 -11.79 -8.77
CA ASP A 125 16.71 -12.96 -9.65
C ASP A 125 15.38 -13.63 -10.06
N SER A 126 14.39 -13.65 -9.16
CA SER A 126 13.07 -14.23 -9.43
C SER A 126 12.21 -13.41 -10.41
N VAL A 127 12.58 -12.15 -10.65
CA VAL A 127 11.85 -11.21 -11.50
C VAL A 127 12.61 -10.85 -12.77
N GLN A 128 13.94 -11.03 -12.78
CA GLN A 128 14.82 -10.76 -13.90
C GLN A 128 14.48 -11.56 -15.17
N GLY A 129 13.81 -12.71 -15.05
CA GLY A 129 13.31 -13.47 -16.21
C GLY A 129 12.02 -12.92 -16.85
N LYS A 130 11.35 -11.93 -16.24
CA LYS A 130 10.09 -11.35 -16.73
C LYS A 130 10.12 -9.84 -16.95
N LEU A 131 11.07 -9.15 -16.34
CA LEU A 131 11.29 -7.71 -16.47
C LEU A 131 12.75 -7.48 -16.85
N ASP A 132 12.98 -6.56 -17.78
CA ASP A 132 14.31 -6.10 -18.13
C ASP A 132 14.71 -5.03 -17.10
N ILE A 133 15.55 -5.45 -16.15
CA ILE A 133 15.97 -4.63 -15.02
C ILE A 133 17.29 -3.96 -15.36
N THR A 134 17.27 -2.64 -15.51
CA THR A 134 18.48 -1.84 -15.58
C THR A 134 18.97 -1.58 -14.17
N LEU A 135 20.06 -2.23 -13.77
CA LEU A 135 20.77 -1.86 -12.55
C LEU A 135 21.47 -0.52 -12.77
N PRO A 136 21.52 0.37 -11.76
CA PRO A 136 22.20 1.62 -11.93
C PRO A 136 23.69 1.32 -12.08
N LYS A 137 24.28 1.76 -13.19
CA LYS A 137 25.73 1.89 -13.27
C LYS A 137 26.12 2.77 -12.09
N ALA A 138 26.94 2.24 -11.18
CA ALA A 138 27.44 2.99 -10.03
C ALA A 138 27.84 4.38 -10.51
N LEU A 139 27.26 5.42 -9.88
CA LEU A 139 27.68 6.79 -10.14
C LEU A 139 29.19 6.81 -9.85
N LYS A 140 30.01 6.86 -10.90
CA LYS A 140 31.43 7.15 -10.75
C LYS A 140 31.45 8.50 -10.04
N HIS A 141 31.85 8.52 -8.77
CA HIS A 141 32.07 9.78 -8.07
C HIS A 141 33.00 10.60 -8.96
N ILE A 142 32.52 11.75 -9.45
CA ILE A 142 33.31 12.61 -10.35
C ILE A 142 34.55 13.16 -9.63
N ASN A 143 34.60 13.09 -8.28
CA ASN A 143 35.73 13.53 -7.49
C ASN A 143 36.25 12.42 -6.57
N GLU A 144 37.22 11.65 -7.03
CA GLU A 144 38.30 11.20 -6.15
C GLU A 144 39.16 12.44 -5.83
N SER A 145 38.80 13.18 -4.78
CA SER A 145 39.67 14.28 -4.31
C SER A 145 40.91 13.68 -3.66
N VAL A 146 42.04 13.72 -4.36
CA VAL A 146 43.38 13.35 -3.84
C VAL A 146 43.96 14.45 -2.93
N LYS A 147 43.27 15.58 -2.74
CA LYS A 147 43.74 16.66 -1.86
C LYS A 147 43.00 16.67 -0.53
N PRO A 148 43.62 16.26 0.59
CA PRO A 148 43.09 16.58 1.90
C PRO A 148 43.10 18.11 2.07
N LEU A 149 42.04 18.65 2.70
CA LEU A 149 41.98 20.05 3.09
C LEU A 149 43.07 20.29 4.15
N LEU A 150 44.23 20.79 3.71
CA LEU A 150 45.25 21.33 4.61
C LEU A 150 44.66 22.62 5.21
N ASN A 151 44.38 22.61 6.51
CA ASN A 151 44.13 23.82 7.27
C ASN A 151 45.39 24.69 7.17
N SER A 152 45.35 25.72 6.33
CA SER A 152 46.37 26.76 6.30
C SER A 152 46.12 27.69 7.49
N ASP A 153 46.96 27.56 8.51
CA ASP A 153 47.01 28.45 9.66
C ASP A 153 47.29 29.91 9.22
N PHE A 154 46.59 30.83 9.88
CA PHE A 154 46.69 32.27 9.72
C PHE A 154 48.14 32.79 9.89
N LYS A 155 48.51 33.78 9.08
CA LYS A 155 49.59 34.74 9.35
C LYS A 155 49.02 36.15 9.34
#